data_AF-A0A812QS69-F1
#
_entry.id   AF-A0A812QS69-F1
#
_cell.length_a   1.000
_cell.length_b   1.000
_cell.length_c   1.000
_cell.angle_alpha   90.00
_cell.angle_beta   90.00
_cell.angle_gamma   90.00
#
_symmetry.space_group_name_H-M   'P 1'
#
loop_
_entity.id
_entity.type
_entity.pdbx_description
1 polymer ?
#
loop_
_entity_poly.entity_id
_entity_poly.type
_entity_poly.pdbx_seq_one_letter_code
_entity_poly.pdbx_strand_id
1 'polypeptide(L)'
;AVMAYREKHGQLPPVRDAAAADECVQLAKEMNSARTSEGEPSVFVEEVEADVVKNVAMFARCMISPMAAFLGGVVAQEVVKFTGKYTPLHQFLYLDMFELCPASEPPDWKPLGSRYDDQIAIFGSAIQQAISNMKLFLVGAGALGCEFLKSFAMIGASCGSGKVLVTDMDRIEALRNLRLC
;
A
#
# COMPACT_ATOMS: atom_id res chain seq x y z
N ALA A 1 -0.64 -8.90 15.87
CA ALA A 1 -0.86 -10.12 15.07
C ALA A 1 0.30 -10.39 14.11
N VAL A 2 0.39 -9.70 12.96
CA VAL A 2 1.45 -9.98 11.94
C VAL A 2 2.87 -9.86 12.48
N MET A 3 3.15 -8.83 13.30
CA MET A 3 4.47 -8.69 13.93
C MET A 3 4.74 -9.78 14.99
N ALA A 4 3.73 -10.18 15.76
CA ALA A 4 3.85 -11.30 16.71
C ALA A 4 4.09 -12.64 15.99
N TYR A 5 3.45 -12.85 14.84
CA TYR A 5 3.73 -13.98 13.96
C TYR A 5 5.21 -13.97 13.52
N ARG A 6 5.73 -12.80 13.12
CA ARG A 6 7.14 -12.65 12.74
C ARG A 6 8.10 -12.95 13.90
N GLU A 7 7.78 -12.52 15.11
CA GLU A 7 8.59 -12.82 16.30
C GLU A 7 8.63 -14.33 16.59
N LYS A 8 7.49 -15.02 16.42
CA LYS A 8 7.37 -16.47 16.66
C LYS A 8 8.06 -17.32 15.58
N HIS A 9 7.92 -16.93 14.31
CA HIS A 9 8.37 -17.75 13.15
C HIS A 9 9.65 -17.24 12.48
N GLY A 10 10.18 -16.09 12.91
CA GLY A 10 11.36 -15.44 12.32
C GLY A 10 11.11 -14.76 10.97
N GLN A 11 9.90 -14.82 10.43
CA GLN A 11 9.52 -14.25 9.14
C GLN A 11 8.07 -13.76 9.13
N LEU A 12 7.74 -12.78 8.27
CA LEU A 12 6.35 -12.37 8.05
C LEU A 12 5.50 -13.54 7.51
N PRO A 13 4.17 -13.53 7.65
CA PRO A 13 3.30 -14.51 6.99
C PRO A 13 3.62 -14.61 5.49
N PRO A 14 3.76 -15.81 4.91
CA PRO A 14 3.93 -15.95 3.46
C PRO A 14 2.71 -15.37 2.71
N VAL A 15 2.96 -14.86 1.50
CA VAL A 15 1.91 -14.27 0.67
C VAL A 15 0.85 -15.31 0.35
N ARG A 16 -0.42 -14.96 0.56
CA ARG A 16 -1.59 -15.83 0.32
C ARG A 16 -1.61 -17.15 1.10
N ASP A 17 -0.88 -17.26 2.21
CA ASP A 17 -0.91 -18.47 3.04
C ASP A 17 -2.09 -18.42 4.04
N ALA A 18 -3.11 -19.24 3.79
CA ALA A 18 -4.32 -19.30 4.61
C ALA A 18 -4.04 -19.76 6.05
N ALA A 19 -3.12 -20.71 6.25
CA ALA A 19 -2.80 -21.21 7.59
C ALA A 19 -2.09 -20.14 8.43
N ALA A 20 -1.14 -19.41 7.84
CA ALA A 20 -0.48 -18.28 8.49
C ALA A 20 -1.44 -17.11 8.76
N ALA A 21 -2.39 -16.86 7.86
CA ALA A 21 -3.43 -15.86 8.06
C ALA A 21 -4.37 -16.24 9.21
N ASP A 22 -4.83 -17.49 9.28
CA ASP A 22 -5.65 -18.00 10.38
C ASP A 22 -4.90 -17.96 11.73
N GLU A 23 -3.60 -18.28 11.74
CA GLU A 23 -2.76 -18.10 12.93
C GLU A 23 -2.67 -16.63 13.35
N CYS A 24 -2.55 -15.70 12.40
CA CYS A 24 -2.56 -14.27 12.71
C CYS A 24 -3.88 -13.80 13.32
N VAL A 25 -5.03 -14.36 12.87
CA VAL A 25 -6.34 -14.11 13.49
C VAL A 25 -6.37 -14.62 14.93
N GLN A 26 -5.86 -15.82 15.18
CA GLN A 26 -5.79 -16.38 16.52
C GLN A 26 -4.92 -15.51 17.44
N LEU A 27 -3.73 -15.11 16.98
CA LEU A 27 -2.86 -14.18 17.70
C LEU A 27 -3.55 -12.83 17.95
N ALA A 28 -4.34 -12.31 17.00
CA ALA A 28 -5.10 -11.07 17.19
C ALA A 28 -6.15 -11.22 18.32
N LYS A 29 -6.88 -12.33 18.34
CA LYS A 29 -7.88 -12.64 19.38
C LYS A 29 -7.23 -12.79 20.76
N GLU A 30 -6.11 -13.50 20.84
CA GLU A 30 -5.32 -13.65 22.07
C GLU A 30 -4.86 -12.28 22.59
N MET A 31 -4.24 -11.46 21.73
CA MET A 31 -3.82 -10.09 22.08
C MET A 31 -4.98 -9.21 22.53
N ASN A 32 -6.15 -9.32 21.89
CA ASN A 32 -7.34 -8.57 22.27
C ASN A 32 -7.89 -9.00 23.64
N SER A 33 -7.90 -10.32 23.90
CA SER A 33 -8.36 -10.88 25.19
C SER A 33 -7.40 -10.63 26.35
N ALA A 34 -6.09 -10.54 26.08
CA ALA A 34 -5.07 -10.28 27.09
C ALA A 34 -5.06 -8.82 27.57
N ARG A 35 -5.72 -7.91 26.83
CA ARG A 35 -5.89 -6.52 27.22
C ARG A 35 -7.09 -6.39 28.15
N THR A 36 -6.82 -6.36 29.45
CA THR A 36 -7.81 -6.05 30.49
C THR A 36 -7.95 -4.53 30.70
N SER A 37 -9.11 -4.11 31.19
CA SER A 37 -9.50 -2.73 31.45
C SER A 37 -8.82 -2.07 32.67
N GLU A 38 -7.75 -2.66 33.20
CA GLU A 38 -7.13 -2.19 34.45
C GLU A 38 -5.78 -1.51 34.20
N GLY A 39 -5.73 -0.19 34.42
CA GLY A 39 -4.52 0.57 34.75
C GLY A 39 -3.92 1.46 33.66
N GLU A 40 -4.09 1.12 32.38
CA GLU A 40 -3.67 1.96 31.24
C GLU A 40 -4.84 2.09 30.25
N PRO A 41 -4.87 3.13 29.39
CA PRO A 41 -5.82 3.18 28.28
C PRO A 41 -5.58 1.99 27.34
N SER A 42 -6.22 0.86 27.64
CA SER A 42 -6.15 -0.35 26.84
C SER A 42 -7.16 -0.24 25.71
N VAL A 43 -6.65 -0.07 24.48
CA VAL A 43 -7.48 -0.16 23.28
C VAL A 43 -7.68 -1.65 22.99
N PHE A 44 -8.92 -2.11 23.13
CA PHE A 44 -9.42 -3.42 22.72
C PHE A 44 -10.74 -3.23 21.97
N VAL A 45 -11.15 -4.24 21.22
CA VAL A 45 -12.43 -4.28 20.50
C VAL A 45 -13.31 -5.37 21.09
N GLU A 46 -14.63 -5.22 21.00
CA GLU A 46 -15.57 -6.26 21.43
C GLU A 46 -15.38 -7.54 20.61
N GLU A 47 -15.22 -7.38 19.30
CA GLU A 47 -14.98 -8.47 18.36
C GLU A 47 -13.84 -8.12 17.41
N VAL A 48 -12.96 -9.09 17.17
CA VAL A 48 -11.88 -8.96 16.18
C VAL A 48 -12.44 -9.31 14.81
N GLU A 49 -12.45 -8.33 13.92
CA GLU A 49 -12.83 -8.53 12.52
C GLU A 49 -11.78 -9.39 11.79
N ALA A 50 -12.12 -10.66 11.60
CA ALA A 50 -11.19 -11.65 11.08
C ALA A 50 -10.73 -11.33 9.65
N ASP A 51 -11.62 -10.80 8.80
CA ASP A 51 -11.33 -10.54 7.39
C ASP A 51 -10.28 -9.45 7.21
N VAL A 52 -10.32 -8.39 8.02
CA VAL A 52 -9.28 -7.35 8.03
C VAL A 52 -7.93 -7.94 8.43
N VAL A 53 -7.89 -8.74 9.51
CA VAL A 53 -6.64 -9.37 9.96
C VAL A 53 -6.09 -10.35 8.91
N LYS A 54 -6.98 -11.12 8.26
CA LYS A 54 -6.63 -12.03 7.18
C LYS A 54 -6.05 -11.25 6.00
N ASN A 55 -6.70 -10.20 5.53
CA ASN A 55 -6.21 -9.40 4.41
C ASN A 55 -4.83 -8.78 4.70
N VAL A 56 -4.62 -8.23 5.91
CA VAL A 56 -3.30 -7.73 6.32
C VAL A 56 -2.26 -8.84 6.33
N ALA A 57 -2.59 -10.03 6.83
CA ALA A 57 -1.66 -11.16 6.88
C ALA A 57 -1.33 -11.71 5.48
N MET A 58 -2.34 -11.86 4.61
CA MET A 58 -2.22 -12.37 3.24
C MET A 58 -1.25 -11.54 2.39
N PHE A 59 -1.19 -10.22 2.63
CA PHE A 59 -0.39 -9.27 1.85
C PHE A 59 0.72 -8.59 2.67
N ALA A 60 1.05 -9.10 3.85
CA ALA A 60 2.03 -8.49 4.76
C ALA A 60 3.43 -8.30 4.15
N ARG A 61 3.77 -9.10 3.13
CA ARG A 61 5.05 -9.03 2.41
C ARG A 61 4.99 -8.20 1.13
N CYS A 62 3.81 -7.80 0.66
CA CYS A 62 3.63 -7.10 -0.61
C CYS A 62 3.90 -5.61 -0.45
N MET A 63 4.66 -5.02 -1.39
CA MET A 63 4.94 -3.59 -1.45
C MET A 63 4.48 -3.00 -2.79
N ILE A 64 3.39 -2.24 -2.76
CA ILE A 64 2.88 -1.56 -3.96
C ILE A 64 3.16 -0.06 -3.94
N SER A 65 3.56 0.47 -5.09
CA SER A 65 3.96 1.87 -5.24
C SER A 65 2.89 2.89 -4.80
N PRO A 66 1.58 2.70 -5.07
CA PRO A 66 0.58 3.67 -4.63
C PRO A 66 0.53 3.84 -3.11
N MET A 67 0.60 2.74 -2.36
CA MET A 67 0.62 2.78 -0.88
C MET A 67 1.90 3.42 -0.36
N ALA A 68 3.05 3.10 -0.95
CA ALA A 68 4.32 3.72 -0.59
C ALA A 68 4.34 5.23 -0.86
N ALA A 69 3.78 5.68 -2.00
CA ALA A 69 3.69 7.09 -2.33
C ALA A 69 2.77 7.85 -1.37
N PHE A 70 1.60 7.28 -1.04
CA PHE A 70 0.68 7.88 -0.07
C PHE A 70 1.30 8.01 1.32
N LEU A 71 1.81 6.91 1.88
CA LEU A 71 2.43 6.90 3.21
C LEU A 71 3.66 7.80 3.26
N GLY A 72 4.48 7.79 2.20
CA GLY A 72 5.63 8.70 2.08
C GLY A 72 5.23 10.16 2.12
N GLY A 73 4.14 10.55 1.45
CA GLY A 73 3.59 11.91 1.49
C GLY A 73 3.08 12.30 2.88
N VAL A 74 2.35 11.40 3.55
CA VAL A 74 1.88 11.64 4.92
C VAL A 74 3.06 11.82 5.87
N VAL A 75 4.04 10.90 5.85
CA VAL A 75 5.21 10.96 6.74
C VAL A 75 6.04 12.21 6.47
N ALA A 76 6.29 12.56 5.21
CA ALA A 76 6.99 13.79 4.86
C ALA A 76 6.28 15.02 5.43
N GLN A 77 4.95 15.07 5.34
CA GLN A 77 4.18 16.17 5.91
C GLN A 77 4.22 16.19 7.44
N GLU A 78 4.24 15.04 8.12
CA GLU A 78 4.44 14.96 9.58
C GLU A 78 5.81 15.51 10.00
N VAL A 79 6.87 15.30 9.19
CA VAL A 79 8.16 15.93 9.45
C VAL A 79 8.07 17.46 9.32
N VAL A 80 7.38 17.98 8.30
CA VAL A 80 7.17 19.43 8.14
C VAL A 80 6.34 20.03 9.30
N LYS A 81 5.38 19.28 9.84
CA LYS A 81 4.58 19.71 11.01
C LYS A 81 5.41 19.96 12.27
N PHE A 82 6.62 19.39 12.36
CA PHE A 82 7.57 19.71 13.43
C PHE A 82 7.93 21.21 13.51
N THR A 83 7.75 21.96 12.41
CA THR A 83 7.93 23.43 12.40
C THR A 83 6.89 24.20 13.24
N GLY A 84 5.85 23.53 13.75
CA GLY A 84 4.76 24.16 14.51
C GLY A 84 3.74 24.90 13.64
N LYS A 85 3.90 24.89 12.31
CA LYS A 85 2.99 25.57 11.38
C LYS A 85 1.65 24.86 11.20
N TYR A 86 1.62 23.54 11.37
CA TYR A 86 0.48 22.69 11.08
C TYR A 86 0.24 21.70 12.24
N THR A 87 -1.01 21.26 12.42
CA THR A 87 -1.37 20.30 13.47
C THR A 87 -0.86 18.89 13.14
N PRO A 88 -0.05 18.26 14.03
CA PRO A 88 0.38 16.87 13.91
C PRO A 88 -0.78 15.86 13.93
N LEU A 89 -0.55 14.67 13.39
CA LEU A 89 -1.41 13.51 13.66
C LEU A 89 -1.33 13.14 15.15
N HIS A 90 -2.47 12.80 15.74
CA HIS A 90 -2.59 12.37 17.15
C HIS A 90 -3.40 11.07 17.22
N GLN A 91 -2.82 9.87 17.30
CA GLN A 91 -1.42 9.45 17.18
C GLN A 91 -1.22 8.40 16.08
N PHE A 92 -2.25 7.59 15.83
CA PHE A 92 -2.23 6.50 14.86
C PHE A 92 -3.01 6.88 13.60
N LEU A 93 -2.47 6.51 12.45
CA LEU A 93 -3.17 6.52 11.17
C LEU A 93 -3.17 5.10 10.63
N TYR A 94 -4.35 4.49 10.56
CA TYR A 94 -4.57 3.24 9.85
C TYR A 94 -5.24 3.55 8.51
N LEU A 95 -4.72 2.95 7.45
CA LEU A 95 -5.31 3.03 6.12
C LEU A 95 -5.21 1.66 5.47
N ASP A 96 -6.32 1.21 4.93
CA ASP A 96 -6.40 0.11 4.00
C ASP A 96 -7.14 0.54 2.73
N MET A 97 -7.09 -0.33 1.72
CA MET A 97 -7.81 -0.18 0.45
C MET A 97 -8.26 -1.57 -0.01
N PHE A 98 -8.79 -2.37 0.91
CA PHE A 98 -9.13 -3.77 0.62
C PHE A 98 -10.27 -3.92 -0.39
N GLU A 99 -11.04 -2.86 -0.63
CA GLU A 99 -12.07 -2.79 -1.67
C GLU A 99 -11.49 -2.90 -3.09
N LEU A 100 -10.19 -2.66 -3.26
CA LEU A 100 -9.49 -2.87 -4.53
C LEU A 100 -9.13 -4.34 -4.77
N CYS A 101 -9.11 -5.16 -3.72
CA CYS A 101 -8.76 -6.57 -3.87
C CYS A 101 -9.86 -7.30 -4.67
N PRO A 102 -9.49 -8.23 -5.57
CA PRO A 102 -10.46 -9.06 -6.27
C PRO A 102 -11.35 -9.83 -5.28
N ALA A 103 -12.65 -9.94 -5.59
CA ALA A 103 -13.63 -10.61 -4.72
C ALA A 103 -13.31 -12.10 -4.46
N SER A 104 -12.55 -12.73 -5.36
CA SER A 104 -12.00 -14.06 -5.18
C SER A 104 -10.51 -14.06 -5.50
N GLU A 105 -9.76 -15.00 -4.92
CA GLU A 105 -8.35 -15.17 -5.25
C GLU A 105 -8.14 -15.35 -6.77
N PRO A 106 -7.34 -14.48 -7.41
CA PRO A 106 -7.09 -14.58 -8.84
C PRO A 106 -6.20 -15.80 -9.13
N PRO A 107 -6.52 -16.68 -10.08
CA PRO A 107 -5.81 -17.94 -10.30
C PRO A 107 -4.33 -17.76 -10.73
N ASP A 108 -3.96 -16.55 -11.12
CA ASP A 108 -2.70 -16.15 -11.72
C ASP A 108 -1.91 -15.17 -10.82
N TRP A 109 -1.98 -15.38 -9.51
CA TRP A 109 -1.29 -14.57 -8.49
C TRP A 109 0.19 -14.94 -8.28
N LYS A 110 0.65 -16.07 -8.81
CA LYS A 110 2.00 -16.60 -8.54
C LYS A 110 3.08 -15.67 -9.09
N PRO A 111 4.23 -15.52 -8.38
CA PRO A 111 5.31 -14.67 -8.82
C PRO A 111 5.89 -15.13 -10.15
N LEU A 112 6.24 -14.18 -11.01
CA LEU A 112 6.81 -14.44 -12.34
C LEU A 112 8.31 -14.09 -12.39
N GLY A 113 8.92 -13.68 -11.27
CA GLY A 113 10.28 -13.14 -11.24
C GLY A 113 10.35 -11.74 -11.83
N SER A 114 9.24 -11.00 -11.79
CA SER A 114 9.11 -9.66 -12.35
C SER A 114 9.18 -8.60 -11.26
N ARG A 115 9.45 -7.34 -11.64
CA ARG A 115 9.35 -6.20 -10.72
C ARG A 115 7.92 -5.89 -10.26
N TYR A 116 6.92 -6.60 -10.78
CA TYR A 116 5.50 -6.43 -10.48
C TYR A 116 4.93 -7.57 -9.63
N ASP A 117 5.77 -8.49 -9.12
CA ASP A 117 5.32 -9.69 -8.42
C ASP A 117 4.42 -9.38 -7.22
N ASP A 118 4.66 -8.29 -6.49
CA ASP A 118 3.79 -7.86 -5.38
C ASP A 118 2.41 -7.37 -5.85
N GLN A 119 2.35 -6.71 -7.02
CA GLN A 119 1.07 -6.30 -7.63
C GLN A 119 0.33 -7.52 -8.19
N ILE A 120 1.06 -8.45 -8.80
CA ILE A 120 0.53 -9.72 -9.31
C ILE A 120 -0.01 -10.58 -8.16
N ALA A 121 0.69 -10.63 -7.02
CA ALA A 121 0.21 -11.32 -5.84
C ALA A 121 -1.16 -10.81 -5.37
N ILE A 122 -1.40 -9.49 -5.45
CA ILE A 122 -2.66 -8.89 -5.01
C ILE A 122 -3.74 -9.05 -6.10
N PHE A 123 -3.45 -8.63 -7.33
CA PHE A 123 -4.43 -8.43 -8.40
C PHE A 123 -4.43 -9.51 -9.49
N GLY A 124 -3.37 -10.32 -9.59
CA GLY A 124 -3.17 -11.28 -10.68
C GLY A 124 -2.44 -10.71 -11.89
N SER A 125 -1.78 -11.59 -12.64
CA SER A 125 -1.00 -11.23 -13.83
C SER A 125 -1.85 -10.66 -14.98
N ALA A 126 -3.10 -11.07 -15.10
CA ALA A 126 -4.04 -10.60 -16.11
C ALA A 126 -4.34 -9.11 -15.92
N ILE A 127 -4.53 -8.65 -14.67
CA ILE A 127 -4.72 -7.24 -14.36
C ILE A 127 -3.41 -6.47 -14.61
N GLN A 128 -2.26 -7.02 -14.20
CA GLN A 128 -0.97 -6.40 -14.48
C GLN A 128 -0.74 -6.21 -16.00
N GLN A 129 -1.15 -7.18 -16.82
CA GLN A 129 -1.06 -7.09 -18.27
C GLN A 129 -2.07 -6.08 -18.86
N ALA A 130 -3.27 -5.98 -18.30
CA ALA A 130 -4.22 -4.94 -18.67
C ALA A 130 -3.66 -3.54 -18.40
N ILE A 131 -3.06 -3.31 -17.22
CA ILE A 131 -2.35 -2.07 -16.85
C ILE A 131 -1.22 -1.78 -17.85
N SER A 132 -0.40 -2.80 -18.16
CA SER A 132 0.70 -2.72 -19.11
C SER A 132 0.30 -2.29 -20.53
N ASN A 133 -0.93 -2.60 -20.93
CA ASN A 133 -1.42 -2.30 -22.28
C ASN A 133 -2.30 -1.02 -22.34
N MET A 134 -2.43 -0.28 -21.24
CA MET A 134 -3.23 0.94 -21.19
C MET A 134 -2.72 2.01 -22.16
N LYS A 135 -3.65 2.78 -22.74
CA LYS A 135 -3.38 3.98 -23.51
C LYS A 135 -3.86 5.19 -22.71
N LEU A 136 -2.92 5.91 -22.12
CA LEU A 136 -3.19 7.01 -21.20
C LEU A 136 -2.90 8.35 -21.88
N PHE A 137 -3.75 9.34 -21.60
CA PHE A 137 -3.53 10.73 -22.01
C PHE A 137 -3.46 11.60 -20.75
N LEU A 138 -2.27 12.12 -20.47
CA LEU A 138 -1.98 12.99 -19.33
C LEU A 138 -1.89 14.44 -19.80
N VAL A 139 -2.74 15.29 -19.25
CA VAL A 139 -2.74 16.74 -19.53
C VAL A 139 -2.08 17.44 -18.34
N GLY A 140 -0.87 17.95 -18.56
CA GLY A 140 -0.03 18.58 -17.55
C GLY A 140 1.14 17.71 -17.10
N ALA A 141 2.33 18.30 -17.08
CA ALA A 141 3.62 17.76 -16.64
C ALA A 141 4.23 18.61 -15.51
N GLY A 142 3.41 19.35 -14.76
CA GLY A 142 3.79 19.99 -13.50
C GLY A 142 3.98 18.98 -12.36
N ALA A 143 3.93 19.43 -11.10
CA ALA A 143 4.19 18.58 -9.93
C ALA A 143 3.34 17.29 -9.90
N LEU A 144 2.02 17.40 -10.09
CA LEU A 144 1.13 16.23 -10.16
C LEU A 144 1.40 15.37 -11.40
N GLY A 145 1.74 16.00 -12.53
CA GLY A 145 2.09 15.27 -13.75
C GLY A 145 3.32 14.39 -13.57
N CYS A 146 4.37 14.92 -12.93
CA CYS A 146 5.55 14.15 -12.54
C CYS A 146 5.21 12.99 -11.60
N GLU A 147 4.36 13.22 -10.59
CA GLU A 147 3.93 12.19 -9.65
C GLU A 147 3.07 11.09 -10.30
N PHE A 148 2.19 11.46 -11.23
CA PHE A 148 1.45 10.49 -12.04
C PHE A 148 2.37 9.69 -12.97
N LEU A 149 3.33 10.33 -13.64
CA LEU A 149 4.29 9.62 -14.49
C LEU A 149 5.15 8.63 -13.69
N LYS A 150 5.60 9.02 -12.49
CA LYS A 150 6.27 8.11 -11.56
C LYS A 150 5.36 6.94 -11.20
N SER A 151 4.11 7.23 -10.84
CA SER A 151 3.13 6.19 -10.49
C SER A 151 2.88 5.24 -11.65
N PHE A 152 2.66 5.76 -12.86
CA PHE A 152 2.47 4.98 -14.10
C PHE A 152 3.67 4.06 -14.35
N ALA A 153 4.89 4.58 -14.25
CA ALA A 153 6.10 3.78 -14.44
C ALA A 153 6.21 2.64 -13.39
N MET A 154 5.88 2.92 -12.12
CA MET A 154 6.00 1.96 -11.03
C MET A 154 4.92 0.89 -11.03
N ILE A 155 3.69 1.22 -11.45
CA ILE A 155 2.62 0.22 -11.64
C ILE A 155 2.73 -0.50 -12.99
N GLY A 156 3.69 -0.10 -13.83
CA GLY A 156 3.89 -0.68 -15.16
C GLY A 156 2.81 -0.27 -16.17
N ALA A 157 2.12 0.85 -15.95
CA ALA A 157 1.12 1.34 -16.88
C ALA A 157 1.75 1.67 -18.23
N SER A 158 1.12 1.18 -19.31
CA SER A 158 1.58 1.37 -20.68
C SER A 158 2.98 0.80 -21.01
N CYS A 159 3.57 -0.05 -20.17
CA CYS A 159 4.91 -0.63 -20.39
C CYS A 159 4.93 -1.84 -21.35
N GLY A 160 3.78 -2.30 -21.83
CA GLY A 160 3.61 -3.36 -22.81
C GLY A 160 3.35 -2.80 -24.20
N SER A 161 2.20 -3.16 -24.79
CA SER A 161 1.76 -2.58 -26.07
C SER A 161 1.00 -1.24 -25.90
N GLY A 162 1.08 -0.64 -24.71
CA GLY A 162 0.38 0.59 -24.35
C GLY A 162 1.09 1.85 -24.85
N LYS A 163 0.55 3.02 -24.45
CA LYS A 163 1.17 4.32 -24.73
C LYS A 163 0.74 5.35 -23.69
N VAL A 164 1.67 6.19 -23.25
CA VAL A 164 1.35 7.41 -22.50
C VAL A 164 1.59 8.60 -23.44
N LEU A 165 0.56 9.40 -23.68
CA LEU A 165 0.67 10.70 -24.34
C LEU A 165 0.60 11.77 -23.26
N VAL A 166 1.61 12.64 -23.19
CA VAL A 166 1.65 13.76 -22.24
C VAL A 166 1.64 15.05 -23.04
N THR A 167 0.85 16.03 -22.60
CA THR A 167 0.90 17.39 -23.15
C THR A 167 1.07 18.38 -22.02
N ASP A 168 2.00 19.31 -22.17
CA ASP A 168 2.16 20.48 -21.33
C ASP A 168 2.72 21.61 -22.21
N MET A 169 2.13 22.79 -22.11
CA MET A 169 2.50 23.97 -22.91
C MET A 169 3.50 24.89 -22.18
N ASP A 170 3.76 24.62 -20.90
CA ASP A 170 4.68 25.39 -20.07
C ASP A 170 6.13 24.90 -20.23
N ARG A 171 7.09 25.76 -19.83
CA ARG A 171 8.51 25.43 -19.76
C ARG A 171 8.92 25.15 -18.31
N ILE A 172 9.99 24.39 -18.13
CA ILE A 172 10.57 24.16 -16.81
C ILE A 172 11.22 25.47 -16.32
N GLU A 173 10.79 25.97 -15.15
CA GLU A 173 11.39 27.12 -14.47
C GLU A 173 12.04 26.71 -13.14
N ALA A 174 13.32 27.01 -12.96
CA ALA A 174 14.09 26.49 -11.82
C ALA A 174 13.57 26.91 -10.44
N LEU A 175 13.04 28.14 -10.27
CA LEU A 175 12.59 28.65 -8.97
C LEU A 175 11.17 28.20 -8.56
N ARG A 176 10.36 27.72 -9.53
CA ARG A 176 8.97 27.33 -9.32
C ARG A 176 8.76 25.82 -9.45
N ASN A 177 9.41 25.17 -10.41
CA ASN A 177 9.20 23.76 -10.72
C ASN A 177 10.18 22.82 -9.99
N LEU A 178 11.35 23.30 -9.55
CA LEU A 178 12.39 22.47 -8.91
C LEU A 178 12.48 22.68 -7.37
N ARG A 179 11.42 23.15 -6.72
CA ARG A 179 11.41 23.17 -5.25
C ARG A 179 11.37 21.74 -4.74
N LEU A 180 12.46 21.31 -4.11
CA LEU A 180 12.51 20.09 -3.31
C LEU A 180 11.40 20.18 -2.25
N CYS A 181 10.54 19.17 -2.22
CA CYS A 181 9.68 18.90 -1.07
C CYS A 181 10.54 18.67 0.18
#